data_AF-A0A9E3LRT5-F1
#
_entry.id   AF-A0A9E3LRT5-F1
#
_cell.length_a   1.000
_cell.length_b   1.000
_cell.length_c   1.000
_cell.angle_alpha   90.00
_cell.angle_beta   90.00
_cell.angle_gamma   90.00
#
_symmetry.space_group_name_H-M   'P 1'
#
loop_
_entity.id
_entity.type
_entity.pdbx_description
1 polymer ?
#
loop_
_entity_poly.entity_id
_entity_poly.type
_entity_poly.pdbx_seq_one_letter_code
_entity_poly.pdbx_strand_id
1 'polypeptide(L)'
;MYLRITERRNRDGSTVAYYGLAENIWNAQAKRSETRVVHSFGRADQLDRAALQRLVASINRVIDADVADAGPARGKTALPEIDIEAVFELGVLLAARGLWEDLGIGEAIRTRIARAELTAPHETALFAMAAQRLDEPASKLACATRWLPDIAWLPEAQGLAVDQLYRALDFLAVWSEEIERDVFLRAADLLRLDVDLIFYDTTTAYFEIDEPDEDAEQFADKLYAPLRQRGHSKEGRDANPQIIIALAVTRDGMPVRSWVLPGNTADVATVARIKQDLHAWRLGRCLFVADAGMYSADNLAELSRGLGRYVLAVPMRRVQDVAVEVLTRPGRYRQVADNLQVKEVWVGDG
;
A
#
# COMPACT_ATOMS: atom_id res chain seq x y z
N MET A 1 -40.23 23.35 34.13
CA MET A 1 -40.77 22.59 35.29
C MET A 1 -39.90 21.36 35.52
N TYR A 2 -39.84 20.83 36.74
CA TYR A 2 -39.06 19.64 37.10
C TYR A 2 -39.74 18.86 38.23
N LEU A 3 -39.37 17.58 38.39
CA LEU A 3 -39.81 16.77 39.53
C LEU A 3 -38.97 17.11 40.76
N ARG A 4 -39.63 17.62 41.80
CA ARG A 4 -39.02 17.95 43.08
C ARG A 4 -39.33 16.85 44.10
N ILE A 5 -38.33 16.46 44.86
CA ILE A 5 -38.46 15.60 46.04
C ILE A 5 -38.45 16.49 47.28
N THR A 6 -39.46 16.34 48.14
CA THR A 6 -39.48 17.01 49.45
C THR A 6 -39.55 15.96 50.54
N GLU A 7 -38.60 16.00 51.47
CA GLU A 7 -38.52 15.06 52.58
C GLU A 7 -39.06 15.70 53.85
N ARG A 8 -39.88 14.95 54.58
CA ARG A 8 -40.39 15.34 55.89
C ARG A 8 -39.98 14.29 56.92
N ARG A 9 -39.29 14.72 57.98
CA ARG A 9 -38.96 13.87 59.12
C ARG A 9 -40.11 13.89 60.14
N ASN A 10 -40.58 12.71 60.52
CA ASN A 10 -41.63 12.50 61.51
C ASN A 10 -41.03 12.48 62.93
N ARG A 11 -41.89 12.64 63.94
CA ARG A 11 -41.49 12.64 65.37
C ARG A 11 -40.89 11.31 65.84
N ASP A 12 -41.20 10.20 65.16
CA ASP A 12 -40.67 8.87 65.41
C ASP A 12 -39.28 8.63 64.76
N GLY A 13 -38.73 9.65 64.09
CA GLY A 13 -37.43 9.58 63.42
C GLY A 13 -37.47 9.09 61.97
N SER A 14 -38.62 8.61 61.47
CA SER A 14 -38.80 8.18 60.08
C SER A 14 -38.84 9.36 59.11
N THR A 15 -38.37 9.16 57.87
CA THR A 15 -38.41 10.17 56.81
C THR A 15 -39.40 9.72 55.73
N VAL A 16 -40.32 10.61 55.35
CA VAL A 16 -41.27 10.37 54.24
C VAL A 16 -40.97 11.37 53.12
N ALA A 17 -40.78 10.86 51.91
CA ALA A 17 -40.55 11.66 50.72
C ALA A 17 -41.86 11.89 49.94
N TYR A 18 -42.00 13.08 49.36
CA TYR A 18 -43.11 13.47 48.49
C TYR A 18 -42.59 13.93 47.14
N TYR A 19 -43.26 13.51 46.08
CA TYR A 19 -42.97 13.97 44.71
C TYR A 19 -43.94 15.06 44.29
N GLY A 20 -43.44 16.09 43.62
CA GLY A 20 -44.28 17.12 43.02
C GLY A 20 -43.65 17.69 41.76
N LEU A 21 -44.48 18.09 40.79
CA LEU A 21 -44.08 18.91 39.66
C LEU A 21 -43.93 20.34 40.15
N ALA A 22 -42.74 20.92 39.98
CA ALA A 22 -42.42 22.26 40.45
C ALA A 22 -41.82 23.12 39.34
N GLU A 23 -41.89 24.43 39.53
CA GLU A 23 -41.19 25.43 38.74
C GLU A 23 -40.61 26.51 39.64
N ASN A 24 -39.59 27.20 39.14
CA ASN A 24 -38.99 28.33 39.81
C ASN A 24 -39.54 29.62 39.20
N ILE A 25 -40.04 30.51 40.05
CA ILE A 25 -40.60 31.80 39.66
C ILE A 25 -39.84 32.89 40.39
N TRP A 26 -39.49 33.96 39.67
CA TRP A 26 -38.83 35.11 40.25
C TRP A 26 -39.80 35.93 41.10
N ASN A 27 -39.50 36.09 42.39
CA ASN A 27 -40.24 37.00 43.26
C ASN A 27 -39.53 38.35 43.33
N ALA A 28 -40.10 39.36 42.65
CA ALA A 28 -39.50 40.69 42.55
C ALA A 28 -39.42 41.45 43.88
N GLN A 29 -40.33 41.19 44.83
CA GLN A 29 -40.32 41.81 46.17
C GLN A 29 -39.25 41.19 47.07
N ALA A 30 -39.12 39.86 47.06
CA ALA A 30 -38.12 39.15 47.84
C ALA A 30 -36.74 39.10 47.16
N LYS A 31 -36.62 39.61 45.92
CA LYS A 31 -35.42 39.59 45.05
C LYS A 31 -34.74 38.22 44.99
N ARG A 32 -35.54 37.15 44.94
CA ARG A 32 -35.04 35.77 44.86
C ARG A 32 -35.96 34.88 44.04
N SER A 33 -35.41 33.79 43.54
CA SER A 33 -36.18 32.72 42.91
C SER A 33 -36.88 31.89 43.98
N GLU A 34 -38.20 31.71 43.85
CA GLU A 34 -39.01 30.90 44.74
C GLU A 34 -39.62 29.71 43.98
N THR A 35 -39.57 28.53 44.59
CA THR A 35 -40.10 27.33 43.97
C THR A 35 -41.60 27.21 44.23
N ARG A 36 -42.41 27.20 43.17
CA ARG A 36 -43.85 26.92 43.20
C ARG A 36 -44.10 25.46 42.83
N VAL A 37 -44.80 24.71 43.69
CA VAL A 37 -45.27 23.36 43.36
C VAL A 37 -46.56 23.48 42.56
N VAL A 38 -46.51 23.05 41.30
CA VAL A 38 -47.62 23.09 40.35
C VAL A 38 -48.59 21.94 40.61
N HIS A 39 -48.06 20.75 40.92
CA HIS A 39 -48.87 19.58 41.22
C HIS A 39 -48.14 18.65 42.18
N SER A 40 -48.84 18.08 43.17
CA SER A 40 -48.27 17.08 44.08
C SER A 40 -48.74 15.69 43.66
N PHE A 41 -47.79 14.80 43.45
CA PHE A 41 -48.05 13.39 43.15
C PHE A 41 -48.19 12.53 44.42
N GLY A 42 -48.18 13.15 45.60
CA GLY A 42 -48.31 12.45 46.88
C GLY A 42 -46.99 11.84 47.37
N ARG A 43 -47.12 10.85 48.27
CA ARG A 43 -45.97 10.20 48.89
C ARG A 43 -45.26 9.28 47.91
N ALA A 44 -43.94 9.29 47.95
CA ALA A 44 -43.08 8.51 47.06
C ALA A 44 -43.32 6.99 47.12
N ASP A 45 -43.70 6.48 48.30
CA ASP A 45 -43.97 5.06 48.56
C ASP A 45 -45.36 4.59 48.12
N GLN A 46 -46.28 5.53 47.87
CA GLN A 46 -47.66 5.25 47.44
C GLN A 46 -47.93 5.69 46.00
N LEU A 47 -46.87 6.07 45.29
CA LEU A 47 -46.94 6.63 43.96
C LEU A 47 -47.25 5.56 42.91
N ASP A 48 -48.31 5.76 42.13
CA ASP A 48 -48.57 4.96 40.93
C ASP A 48 -47.54 5.32 39.84
N ARG A 49 -46.47 4.53 39.76
CA ARG A 49 -45.42 4.68 38.75
C ARG A 49 -45.94 4.50 37.32
N ALA A 50 -46.97 3.66 37.12
CA ALA A 50 -47.57 3.45 35.80
C ALA A 50 -48.35 4.70 35.35
N ALA A 51 -48.99 5.42 36.27
CA ALA A 51 -49.62 6.71 35.96
C ALA A 51 -48.60 7.77 35.54
N LEU A 52 -47.44 7.83 36.20
CA LEU A 52 -46.36 8.74 35.78
C LEU A 52 -45.80 8.38 34.40
N GLN A 53 -45.63 7.09 34.09
CA GLN A 53 -45.22 6.66 32.76
C GLN A 53 -46.24 7.06 31.68
N ARG A 54 -47.54 6.92 31.95
CA ARG A 54 -48.61 7.41 31.05
C ARG A 54 -48.55 8.93 30.88
N LEU A 55 -48.26 9.67 31.95
CA LEU A 55 -48.10 11.13 31.89
C LEU A 55 -46.89 11.53 31.03
N VAL A 56 -45.74 10.86 31.21
CA VAL A 56 -44.54 11.09 30.38
C VAL A 56 -44.85 10.80 28.91
N ALA A 57 -45.51 9.68 28.60
CA ALA A 57 -45.91 9.36 27.24
C ALA A 57 -46.88 10.41 26.65
N SER A 58 -47.82 10.93 27.44
CA SER A 58 -48.71 12.00 27.00
C SER A 58 -48.00 13.32 26.76
N ILE A 59 -47.01 13.67 27.60
CA ILE A 59 -46.19 14.88 27.43
C ILE A 59 -45.34 14.75 26.16
N ASN A 60 -44.65 13.62 25.97
CA ASN A 60 -43.86 13.36 24.76
C ASN A 60 -44.73 13.41 23.51
N ARG A 61 -45.94 12.84 23.55
CA ARG A 61 -46.87 12.94 22.42
C ARG A 61 -47.22 14.37 22.04
N VAL A 62 -47.35 15.28 23.01
CA VAL A 62 -47.61 16.70 22.74
C VAL A 62 -46.36 17.39 22.20
N ILE A 63 -45.19 17.10 22.75
CA ILE A 63 -43.91 17.63 22.27
C ILE A 63 -43.63 17.17 20.82
N ASP A 64 -43.85 15.88 20.54
CA ASP A 64 -43.63 15.28 19.23
C ASP A 64 -44.70 15.71 18.21
N ALA A 65 -45.89 16.12 18.65
CA ALA A 65 -46.92 16.69 17.78
C ALA A 65 -46.51 18.05 17.20
N ASP A 66 -45.68 18.82 17.90
CA ASP A 66 -45.09 20.06 17.36
C ASP A 66 -43.94 19.79 16.36
N VAL A 67 -43.46 18.54 16.27
CA VAL A 67 -42.46 18.08 15.29
C VAL A 67 -43.14 17.37 14.10
N ALA A 68 -44.48 17.25 14.11
CA ALA A 68 -45.26 16.45 13.18
C ALA A 68 -45.58 17.15 11.83
N ASP A 69 -44.60 17.82 11.22
CA ASP A 69 -44.54 17.98 9.76
C ASP A 69 -43.61 16.93 9.11
N ALA A 70 -43.25 15.87 9.86
CA ALA A 70 -42.43 14.75 9.37
C ALA A 70 -43.05 13.38 9.70
N GLY A 71 -44.16 13.05 9.03
CA GLY A 71 -44.55 11.66 8.69
C GLY A 71 -45.06 10.72 9.81
N PRO A 72 -45.79 9.65 9.45
CA PRO A 72 -46.55 8.85 10.41
C PRO A 72 -45.65 7.94 11.25
N ALA A 73 -45.87 8.01 12.56
CA ALA A 73 -45.24 7.20 13.59
C ALA A 73 -45.44 5.69 13.39
N ARG A 74 -44.42 5.01 12.86
CA ARG A 74 -44.16 3.60 13.19
C ARG A 74 -43.56 3.56 14.59
N GLY A 75 -44.04 2.64 15.43
CA GLY A 75 -43.53 2.43 16.78
C GLY A 75 -42.01 2.37 16.78
N LYS A 76 -41.38 3.39 17.36
CA LYS A 76 -39.95 3.37 17.67
C LYS A 76 -39.78 2.39 18.82
N THR A 77 -39.64 1.10 18.52
CA THR A 77 -38.63 0.32 19.24
C THR A 77 -37.39 1.19 19.25
N ALA A 78 -36.96 1.65 20.43
CA ALA A 78 -35.69 2.34 20.56
C ALA A 78 -34.68 1.47 19.82
N LEU A 79 -34.11 1.98 18.74
CA LEU A 79 -32.99 1.30 18.10
C LEU A 79 -31.99 1.05 19.24
N PRO A 80 -31.45 -0.18 19.38
CA PRO A 80 -30.43 -0.42 20.40
C PRO A 80 -29.37 0.67 20.28
N GLU A 81 -28.84 1.16 21.41
CA GLU A 81 -27.71 2.09 21.39
C GLU A 81 -26.62 1.52 20.48
N ILE A 82 -26.31 2.23 19.40
CA ILE A 82 -25.27 1.85 18.47
C ILE A 82 -24.00 2.52 18.97
N ASP A 83 -23.10 1.72 19.53
CA ASP A 83 -21.76 2.15 19.86
C ASP A 83 -20.79 1.75 18.74
N ILE A 84 -19.88 2.66 18.40
CA ILE A 84 -18.80 2.39 17.45
C ILE A 84 -17.64 1.77 18.22
N GLU A 85 -17.47 0.46 18.11
CA GLU A 85 -16.37 -0.26 18.78
C GLU A 85 -15.02 0.01 18.12
N ALA A 86 -14.99 0.11 16.79
CA ALA A 86 -13.80 0.39 16.01
C ALA A 86 -14.16 0.95 14.62
N VAL A 87 -13.22 1.68 14.01
CA VAL A 87 -13.32 2.20 12.64
C VAL A 87 -12.06 1.77 11.91
N PHE A 88 -12.24 1.21 10.71
CA PHE A 88 -11.15 0.73 9.87
C PHE A 88 -11.32 1.23 8.43
N GLU A 89 -10.22 1.31 7.72
CA GLU A 89 -10.15 1.62 6.30
C GLU A 89 -10.25 0.35 5.47
N LEU A 90 -11.13 0.38 4.45
CA LEU A 90 -11.37 -0.75 3.54
C LEU A 90 -11.12 -0.40 2.07
N GLY A 91 -11.18 0.89 1.70
CA GLY A 91 -11.17 1.31 0.29
C GLY A 91 -9.91 0.86 -0.46
N VAL A 92 -8.73 1.16 0.08
CA VAL A 92 -7.45 0.79 -0.55
C VAL A 92 -7.26 -0.72 -0.57
N LEU A 93 -7.62 -1.43 0.50
CA LEU A 93 -7.54 -2.89 0.55
C LEU A 93 -8.43 -3.57 -0.48
N LEU A 94 -9.65 -3.06 -0.67
CA LEU A 94 -10.58 -3.60 -1.66
C LEU A 94 -10.04 -3.43 -3.09
N ALA A 95 -9.55 -2.22 -3.42
CA ALA A 95 -8.95 -1.93 -4.72
C ALA A 95 -7.68 -2.76 -4.95
N ALA A 96 -6.79 -2.81 -3.96
CA ALA A 96 -5.55 -3.58 -4.00
C ALA A 96 -5.84 -5.08 -4.16
N ARG A 97 -6.82 -5.63 -3.45
CA ARG A 97 -7.21 -7.05 -3.56
C ARG A 97 -7.75 -7.37 -4.95
N GLY A 98 -8.58 -6.50 -5.53
CA GLY A 98 -9.06 -6.66 -6.91
C GLY A 98 -7.91 -6.75 -7.90
N LEU A 99 -6.99 -5.77 -7.87
CA LEU A 99 -5.81 -5.77 -8.74
C LEU A 99 -4.88 -6.97 -8.49
N TRP A 100 -4.71 -7.36 -7.24
CA TRP A 100 -3.88 -8.51 -6.84
C TRP A 100 -4.35 -9.82 -7.48
N GLU A 101 -5.66 -10.01 -7.58
CA GLU A 101 -6.25 -11.19 -8.23
C GLU A 101 -6.30 -11.03 -9.76
N ASP A 102 -6.67 -9.86 -10.28
CA ASP A 102 -6.77 -9.63 -11.73
C ASP A 102 -5.41 -9.81 -12.42
N LEU A 103 -4.35 -9.27 -11.80
CA LEU A 103 -2.95 -9.41 -12.24
C LEU A 103 -2.37 -10.81 -11.97
N GLY A 104 -3.12 -11.71 -11.31
CA GLY A 104 -2.70 -13.08 -11.03
C GLY A 104 -1.62 -13.20 -9.94
N ILE A 105 -1.37 -12.16 -9.15
CA ILE A 105 -0.37 -12.17 -8.08
C ILE A 105 -0.76 -13.18 -7.00
N GLY A 106 -2.03 -13.15 -6.56
CA GLY A 106 -2.57 -14.09 -5.58
C GLY A 106 -2.50 -15.53 -6.07
N GLU A 107 -2.95 -15.79 -7.29
CA GLU A 107 -2.86 -17.12 -7.91
C GLU A 107 -1.42 -17.61 -7.99
N ALA A 108 -0.50 -16.78 -8.52
CA ALA A 108 0.90 -17.13 -8.65
C ALA A 108 1.53 -17.52 -7.30
N ILE A 109 1.24 -16.78 -6.22
CA ILE A 109 1.72 -17.09 -4.88
C ILE A 109 1.10 -18.37 -4.34
N ARG A 110 -0.23 -18.53 -4.41
CA ARG A 110 -0.95 -19.71 -3.91
C ARG A 110 -0.45 -20.99 -4.57
N THR A 111 -0.19 -20.96 -5.87
CA THR A 111 0.37 -22.12 -6.60
C THR A 111 1.71 -22.56 -6.02
N ARG A 112 2.59 -21.62 -5.62
CA ARG A 112 3.92 -21.95 -5.06
C ARG A 112 3.83 -22.38 -3.61
N ILE A 113 2.94 -21.78 -2.82
CA ILE A 113 2.64 -22.24 -1.46
C ILE A 113 2.18 -23.70 -1.50
N ALA A 114 1.24 -24.04 -2.40
CA ALA A 114 0.76 -25.41 -2.56
C ALA A 114 1.86 -26.37 -3.03
N ARG A 115 2.67 -25.97 -4.02
CA ARG A 115 3.80 -26.77 -4.52
C ARG A 115 4.87 -27.05 -3.45
N ALA A 116 5.10 -26.08 -2.58
CA ALA A 116 6.06 -26.19 -1.48
C ALA A 116 5.45 -26.77 -0.19
N GLU A 117 4.17 -27.16 -0.21
CA GLU A 117 3.41 -27.70 0.93
C GLU A 117 3.47 -26.80 2.18
N LEU A 118 3.51 -25.48 1.97
CA LEU A 118 3.63 -24.51 3.06
C LEU A 118 2.27 -24.22 3.69
N THR A 119 2.25 -24.12 5.01
CA THR A 119 1.03 -23.88 5.81
C THR A 119 0.98 -22.51 6.47
N ALA A 120 2.09 -21.77 6.48
CA ALA A 120 2.15 -20.43 7.03
C ALA A 120 1.42 -19.42 6.12
N PRO A 121 0.92 -18.29 6.66
CA PRO A 121 0.08 -17.32 5.93
C PRO A 121 0.90 -16.42 4.98
N HIS A 122 1.71 -17.00 4.10
CA HIS A 122 2.63 -16.27 3.23
C HIS A 122 1.91 -15.30 2.29
N GLU A 123 0.81 -15.72 1.67
CA GLU A 123 0.04 -14.85 0.78
C GLU A 123 -0.56 -13.66 1.54
N THR A 124 -1.23 -13.92 2.67
CA THR A 124 -1.80 -12.87 3.51
C THR A 124 -0.73 -11.87 3.96
N ALA A 125 0.46 -12.36 4.33
CA ALA A 125 1.59 -11.52 4.71
C ALA A 125 2.12 -10.67 3.55
N LEU A 126 2.30 -11.26 2.37
CA LEU A 126 2.73 -10.52 1.18
C LEU A 126 1.69 -9.47 0.75
N PHE A 127 0.41 -9.84 0.76
CA PHE A 127 -0.67 -8.92 0.44
C PHE A 127 -0.74 -7.77 1.45
N ALA A 128 -0.66 -8.05 2.75
CA ALA A 128 -0.68 -7.01 3.78
C ALA A 128 0.46 -5.99 3.59
N MET A 129 1.69 -6.47 3.33
CA MET A 129 2.83 -5.59 3.07
C MET A 129 2.66 -4.79 1.77
N ALA A 130 2.11 -5.39 0.70
CA ALA A 130 1.86 -4.70 -0.55
C ALA A 130 0.76 -3.64 -0.41
N ALA A 131 -0.34 -3.99 0.26
CA ALA A 131 -1.46 -3.08 0.52
C ALA A 131 -1.02 -1.91 1.41
N GLN A 132 -0.24 -2.15 2.46
CA GLN A 132 0.32 -1.08 3.28
C GLN A 132 1.18 -0.12 2.43
N ARG A 133 1.94 -0.62 1.45
CA ARG A 133 2.75 0.23 0.57
C ARG A 133 1.92 1.11 -0.36
N LEU A 134 0.66 0.76 -0.62
CA LEU A 134 -0.26 1.58 -1.40
C LEU A 134 -1.02 2.58 -0.51
N ASP A 135 -1.24 2.22 0.75
CA ASP A 135 -2.05 2.97 1.71
C ASP A 135 -1.20 3.93 2.57
N GLU A 136 -0.39 3.39 3.48
CA GLU A 136 0.49 4.13 4.40
C GLU A 136 1.88 3.47 4.44
N PRO A 137 2.80 3.82 3.52
CA PRO A 137 4.09 3.17 3.38
C PRO A 137 4.92 3.24 4.68
N ALA A 138 5.17 2.09 5.30
CA ALA A 138 5.94 2.00 6.53
C ALA A 138 6.81 0.73 6.61
N SER A 139 7.37 0.48 7.79
CA SER A 139 8.15 -0.72 8.09
C SER A 139 7.24 -1.94 8.28
N LYS A 140 7.82 -3.13 8.12
CA LYS A 140 7.12 -4.41 8.37
C LYS A 140 6.66 -4.52 9.82
N LEU A 141 7.46 -3.98 10.74
CA LEU A 141 7.05 -3.84 12.15
C LEU A 141 5.79 -2.98 12.27
N ALA A 142 5.78 -1.80 11.66
CA ALA A 142 4.61 -0.93 11.67
C ALA A 142 3.39 -1.56 10.97
N CYS A 143 3.59 -2.39 9.94
CA CYS A 143 2.54 -3.20 9.33
C CYS A 143 1.84 -4.09 10.36
N ALA A 144 2.61 -4.88 11.10
CA ALA A 144 2.09 -5.86 12.06
C ALA A 144 1.56 -5.21 13.35
N THR A 145 2.20 -4.15 13.84
CA THR A 145 1.91 -3.62 15.18
C THR A 145 1.04 -2.37 15.20
N ARG A 146 0.77 -1.74 14.05
CA ARG A 146 -0.01 -0.49 13.98
C ARG A 146 -1.01 -0.49 12.82
N TRP A 147 -0.54 -0.68 11.59
CA TRP A 147 -1.41 -0.55 10.42
C TRP A 147 -2.50 -1.64 10.37
N LEU A 148 -2.16 -2.91 10.53
CA LEU A 148 -3.15 -3.99 10.59
C LEU A 148 -4.12 -3.89 11.79
N PRO A 149 -3.67 -3.64 13.04
CA PRO A 149 -4.58 -3.62 14.19
C PRO A 149 -5.42 -2.34 14.32
N ASP A 150 -4.94 -1.20 13.84
CA ASP A 150 -5.56 0.10 14.14
C ASP A 150 -6.16 0.81 12.91
N ILE A 151 -5.77 0.40 11.69
CA ILE A 151 -6.09 1.15 10.46
C ILE A 151 -6.81 0.27 9.45
N ALA A 152 -6.22 -0.84 9.03
CA ALA A 152 -6.69 -1.64 7.91
C ALA A 152 -7.76 -2.67 8.30
N TRP A 153 -8.87 -2.71 7.56
CA TRP A 153 -9.83 -3.82 7.66
C TRP A 153 -9.36 -5.02 6.84
N LEU A 154 -8.58 -5.91 7.47
CA LEU A 154 -8.12 -7.16 6.88
C LEU A 154 -8.26 -8.34 7.88
N PRO A 155 -9.48 -8.88 8.07
CA PRO A 155 -9.74 -9.90 9.10
C PRO A 155 -8.87 -11.15 8.96
N GLU A 156 -8.56 -11.59 7.74
CA GLU A 156 -7.69 -12.75 7.49
C GLU A 156 -6.23 -12.53 7.92
N ALA A 157 -5.80 -11.28 8.12
CA ALA A 157 -4.48 -10.91 8.62
C ALA A 157 -4.48 -10.60 10.13
N GLN A 158 -5.61 -10.79 10.82
CA GLN A 158 -5.69 -10.55 12.25
C GLN A 158 -4.72 -11.49 13.00
N GLY A 159 -3.89 -10.91 13.86
CA GLY A 159 -2.88 -11.66 14.62
C GLY A 159 -1.62 -12.04 13.82
N LEU A 160 -1.47 -11.52 12.59
CA LEU A 160 -0.27 -11.73 11.80
C LEU A 160 0.96 -11.12 12.49
N ALA A 161 1.94 -11.95 12.78
CA ALA A 161 3.13 -11.56 13.51
C ALA A 161 4.25 -11.05 12.58
N VAL A 162 5.13 -10.21 13.11
CA VAL A 162 6.21 -9.59 12.33
C VAL A 162 7.18 -10.63 11.74
N ASP A 163 7.42 -11.75 12.43
CA ASP A 163 8.26 -12.84 11.93
C ASP A 163 7.61 -13.56 10.75
N GLN A 164 6.28 -13.62 10.69
CA GLN A 164 5.56 -14.17 9.54
C GLN A 164 5.70 -13.26 8.30
N LEU A 165 5.77 -11.93 8.49
CA LEU A 165 6.07 -11.00 7.40
C LEU A 165 7.46 -11.25 6.82
N TYR A 166 8.48 -11.42 7.67
CA TYR A 166 9.84 -11.71 7.21
C TYR A 166 9.94 -13.07 6.53
N ARG A 167 9.35 -14.13 7.09
CA ARG A 167 9.30 -15.46 6.45
C ARG A 167 8.58 -15.45 5.10
N ALA A 168 7.61 -14.55 4.91
CA ALA A 168 6.97 -14.38 3.61
C ALA A 168 7.91 -13.79 2.55
N LEU A 169 8.90 -13.00 2.95
CA LEU A 169 9.96 -12.51 2.06
C LEU A 169 10.97 -13.60 1.73
N ASP A 170 11.26 -14.50 2.67
CA ASP A 170 12.09 -15.67 2.39
C ASP A 170 11.42 -16.55 1.32
N PHE A 171 10.11 -16.81 1.48
CA PHE A 171 9.31 -17.46 0.46
C PHE A 171 9.40 -16.72 -0.89
N LEU A 172 9.24 -15.39 -0.89
CA LEU A 172 9.33 -14.60 -2.12
C LEU A 172 10.73 -14.68 -2.75
N ALA A 173 11.80 -14.68 -1.95
CA ALA A 173 13.18 -14.79 -2.45
C ALA A 173 13.45 -16.14 -3.15
N VAL A 174 12.76 -17.20 -2.74
CA VAL A 174 12.84 -18.52 -3.38
C VAL A 174 12.04 -18.54 -4.67
N TRP A 175 10.85 -17.94 -4.69
CA TRP A 175 9.89 -18.13 -5.80
C TRP A 175 9.75 -16.92 -6.73
N SER A 176 10.47 -15.81 -6.47
CA SER A 176 10.30 -14.52 -7.16
C SER A 176 10.35 -14.64 -8.68
N GLU A 177 11.33 -15.35 -9.23
CA GLU A 177 11.46 -15.50 -10.68
C GLU A 177 10.24 -16.15 -11.34
N GLU A 178 9.69 -17.19 -10.72
CA GLU A 178 8.49 -17.85 -11.24
C GLU A 178 7.23 -16.99 -11.05
N ILE A 179 7.13 -16.28 -9.91
CA ILE A 179 6.01 -15.39 -9.60
C ILE A 179 6.02 -14.18 -10.55
N GLU A 180 7.15 -13.49 -10.69
CA GLU A 180 7.31 -12.35 -11.59
C GLU A 180 6.97 -12.73 -13.03
N ARG A 181 7.42 -13.90 -13.50
CA ARG A 181 7.09 -14.39 -14.85
C ARG A 181 5.58 -14.54 -15.03
N ASP A 182 4.91 -15.23 -14.13
CA ASP A 182 3.49 -15.52 -14.26
C ASP A 182 2.64 -14.24 -14.16
N VAL A 183 3.00 -13.35 -13.23
CA VAL A 183 2.37 -12.02 -13.09
C VAL A 183 2.57 -11.18 -14.36
N PHE A 184 3.79 -11.16 -14.90
CA PHE A 184 4.08 -10.42 -16.14
C PHE A 184 3.27 -10.98 -17.32
N LEU A 185 3.25 -12.30 -17.52
CA LEU A 185 2.48 -12.91 -18.62
C LEU A 185 0.98 -12.63 -18.48
N ARG A 186 0.45 -12.66 -17.26
CA ARG A 186 -0.94 -12.30 -16.97
C ARG A 186 -1.22 -10.83 -17.27
N ALA A 187 -0.35 -9.92 -16.81
CA ALA A 187 -0.48 -8.49 -17.05
C ALA A 187 -0.36 -8.15 -18.55
N ALA A 188 0.56 -8.81 -19.25
CA ALA A 188 0.76 -8.65 -20.69
C ALA A 188 -0.50 -9.01 -21.50
N ASP A 189 -1.19 -10.09 -21.11
CA ASP A 189 -2.46 -10.49 -21.72
C ASP A 189 -3.61 -9.54 -21.33
N LEU A 190 -3.79 -9.30 -20.03
CA LEU A 190 -4.89 -8.50 -19.49
C LEU A 190 -4.88 -7.06 -20.02
N LEU A 191 -3.69 -6.45 -20.06
CA LEU A 191 -3.50 -5.05 -20.46
C LEU A 191 -3.07 -4.91 -21.92
N ARG A 192 -2.88 -6.02 -22.65
CA ARG A 192 -2.40 -6.05 -24.04
C ARG A 192 -1.12 -5.22 -24.23
N LEU A 193 -0.13 -5.48 -23.38
CA LEU A 193 1.10 -4.69 -23.33
C LEU A 193 1.89 -4.81 -24.64
N ASP A 194 2.36 -3.65 -25.14
CA ASP A 194 3.37 -3.60 -26.20
C ASP A 194 4.74 -3.91 -25.59
N VAL A 195 5.25 -5.11 -25.88
CA VAL A 195 6.53 -5.60 -25.40
C VAL A 195 7.62 -5.52 -26.48
N ASP A 196 7.37 -4.85 -27.62
CA ASP A 196 8.34 -4.72 -28.69
C ASP A 196 9.51 -3.79 -28.31
N LEU A 197 9.33 -2.97 -27.27
CA LEU A 197 10.33 -2.04 -26.77
C LEU A 197 10.50 -2.23 -25.26
N ILE A 198 11.73 -2.49 -24.83
CA ILE A 198 12.08 -2.66 -23.43
C ILE A 198 13.10 -1.59 -23.05
N PHE A 199 12.72 -0.75 -22.09
CA PHE A 199 13.64 0.15 -21.41
C PHE A 199 14.27 -0.57 -20.24
N TYR A 200 15.56 -0.32 -20.05
CA TYR A 200 16.31 -0.88 -18.94
C TYR A 200 17.12 0.20 -18.25
N ASP A 201 17.02 0.21 -16.92
CA ASP A 201 17.81 1.08 -16.05
C ASP A 201 18.25 0.32 -14.80
N THR A 202 19.38 0.77 -14.25
CA THR A 202 19.94 0.30 -12.98
C THR A 202 19.82 1.40 -11.95
N THR A 203 19.63 1.05 -10.68
CA THR A 203 19.77 1.98 -9.57
C THR A 203 20.51 1.30 -8.43
N THR A 204 21.07 2.08 -7.53
CA THR A 204 21.85 1.57 -6.40
C THR A 204 21.09 1.81 -5.09
N ALA A 205 21.04 0.80 -4.22
CA ALA A 205 20.59 0.98 -2.84
C ALA A 205 21.77 0.71 -1.91
N TYR A 206 22.19 1.72 -1.14
CA TYR A 206 23.30 1.61 -0.19
C TYR A 206 22.81 1.26 1.21
N PHE A 207 23.71 0.72 2.01
CA PHE A 207 23.44 0.33 3.40
C PHE A 207 24.40 1.07 4.34
N GLU A 208 23.87 1.52 5.47
CA GLU A 208 24.65 2.09 6.57
C GLU A 208 25.24 0.96 7.42
N ILE A 209 26.12 0.17 6.79
CA ILE A 209 26.91 -0.89 7.41
C ILE A 209 28.37 -0.71 7.00
N ASP A 210 29.30 -1.15 7.85
CA ASP A 210 30.73 -0.95 7.60
C ASP A 210 31.28 -1.97 6.58
N GLU A 211 30.92 -3.25 6.75
CA GLU A 211 31.52 -4.36 6.00
C GLU A 211 30.61 -4.87 4.86
N PRO A 212 31.18 -5.18 3.68
CA PRO A 212 30.46 -5.87 2.62
C PRO A 212 30.18 -7.33 3.00
N ASP A 213 29.26 -7.96 2.26
CA ASP A 213 29.05 -9.41 2.34
C ASP A 213 30.31 -10.14 1.84
N GLU A 214 30.77 -11.15 2.57
CA GLU A 214 31.98 -11.90 2.19
C GLU A 214 31.63 -13.18 1.40
N ASP A 215 30.67 -13.94 1.93
CA ASP A 215 30.36 -15.28 1.45
C ASP A 215 29.03 -15.35 0.69
N ALA A 216 28.98 -16.26 -0.28
CA ALA A 216 27.72 -16.65 -0.87
C ALA A 216 26.89 -17.48 0.13
N GLU A 217 25.59 -17.22 0.20
CA GLU A 217 24.68 -17.88 1.12
C GLU A 217 23.83 -18.93 0.41
N GLN A 218 23.72 -20.13 0.98
CA GLN A 218 22.83 -21.16 0.46
C GLN A 218 21.49 -21.12 1.20
N PHE A 219 20.39 -21.00 0.45
CA PHE A 219 19.03 -21.02 0.98
C PHE A 219 18.05 -21.66 -0.01
N ALA A 220 17.20 -22.59 0.46
CA ALA A 220 16.18 -23.29 -0.35
C ALA A 220 16.68 -23.75 -1.74
N ASP A 221 17.77 -24.52 -1.74
CA ASP A 221 18.45 -25.07 -2.92
C ASP A 221 19.04 -24.04 -3.89
N LYS A 222 19.10 -22.76 -3.50
CA LYS A 222 19.69 -21.68 -4.27
C LYS A 222 20.95 -21.16 -3.59
N LEU A 223 21.90 -20.74 -4.42
CA LEU A 223 23.10 -20.04 -3.99
C LEU A 223 22.91 -18.55 -4.28
N TYR A 224 22.89 -17.74 -3.23
CA TYR A 224 22.80 -16.29 -3.29
C TYR A 224 24.19 -15.70 -3.24
N ALA A 225 24.53 -14.89 -4.24
CA ALA A 225 25.80 -14.18 -4.25
C ALA A 225 25.87 -13.17 -3.09
N PRO A 226 27.07 -12.82 -2.60
CA PRO A 226 27.22 -11.78 -1.59
C PRO A 226 26.79 -10.43 -2.21
N LEU A 227 25.60 -9.95 -1.84
CA LEU A 227 24.93 -8.86 -2.54
C LEU A 227 25.52 -7.50 -2.16
N ARG A 228 25.71 -7.25 -0.87
CA ARG A 228 26.14 -5.94 -0.37
C ARG A 228 27.63 -5.78 -0.61
N GLN A 229 28.00 -5.15 -1.71
CA GLN A 229 29.39 -4.94 -2.13
C GLN A 229 29.66 -3.44 -2.31
N ARG A 230 30.91 -3.02 -2.11
CA ARG A 230 31.33 -1.65 -2.46
C ARG A 230 31.51 -1.54 -3.97
N GLY A 231 30.98 -0.47 -4.55
CA GLY A 231 31.07 -0.22 -5.98
C GLY A 231 30.78 1.24 -6.29
N HIS A 232 30.66 1.56 -7.58
CA HIS A 232 30.32 2.91 -7.98
C HIS A 232 28.85 3.21 -7.66
N SER A 233 28.59 4.22 -6.85
CA SER A 233 27.26 4.61 -6.42
C SER A 233 26.75 5.79 -7.25
N LYS A 234 25.49 5.72 -7.71
CA LYS A 234 24.85 6.86 -8.40
C LYS A 234 24.70 8.09 -7.48
N GLU A 235 24.76 7.88 -6.15
CA GLU A 235 24.63 8.94 -5.13
C GLU A 235 25.98 9.35 -4.50
N GLY A 236 27.11 8.84 -5.03
CA GLY A 236 28.45 9.17 -4.55
C GLY A 236 28.84 8.55 -3.21
N ARG A 237 28.13 7.51 -2.76
CA ARG A 237 28.39 6.76 -1.52
C ARG A 237 29.23 5.50 -1.75
N ASP A 238 30.27 5.61 -2.56
CA ASP A 238 31.11 4.47 -3.00
C ASP A 238 31.80 3.71 -1.85
N ALA A 239 31.94 4.36 -0.67
CA ALA A 239 32.51 3.75 0.52
C ALA A 239 31.55 2.80 1.25
N ASN A 240 30.24 2.93 1.03
CA ASN A 240 29.22 2.10 1.66
C ASN A 240 28.95 0.85 0.83
N PRO A 241 28.77 -0.33 1.46
CA PRO A 241 28.21 -1.49 0.78
C PRO A 241 26.84 -1.16 0.17
N GLN A 242 26.64 -1.60 -1.07
CA GLN A 242 25.43 -1.35 -1.84
C GLN A 242 25.00 -2.59 -2.61
N ILE A 243 23.78 -2.54 -3.15
CA ILE A 243 23.27 -3.48 -4.16
C ILE A 243 22.89 -2.71 -5.40
N ILE A 244 22.88 -3.40 -6.53
CA ILE A 244 22.31 -2.87 -7.77
C ILE A 244 20.93 -3.49 -7.96
N ILE A 245 19.93 -2.62 -8.15
CA ILE A 245 18.58 -2.98 -8.52
C ILE A 245 18.41 -2.63 -9.98
N ALA A 246 18.07 -3.63 -10.78
CA ALA A 246 17.88 -3.47 -12.21
C ALA A 246 16.40 -3.68 -12.55
N LEU A 247 15.84 -2.87 -13.44
CA LEU A 247 14.43 -2.94 -13.81
C LEU A 247 14.28 -2.85 -15.33
N ALA A 248 13.57 -3.81 -15.90
CA ALA A 248 13.11 -3.76 -17.28
C ALA A 248 11.64 -3.34 -17.30
N VAL A 249 11.29 -2.36 -18.14
CA VAL A 249 9.91 -1.88 -18.31
C VAL A 249 9.54 -1.79 -19.78
N THR A 250 8.25 -1.90 -20.08
CA THR A 250 7.70 -1.69 -21.43
C THR A 250 7.72 -0.21 -21.81
N ARG A 251 7.33 0.10 -23.05
CA ARG A 251 7.18 1.50 -23.52
C ARG A 251 6.30 2.35 -22.60
N ASP A 252 5.22 1.76 -22.09
CA ASP A 252 4.24 2.44 -21.24
C ASP A 252 4.63 2.44 -19.75
N GLY A 253 5.84 1.99 -19.43
CA GLY A 253 6.37 1.95 -18.06
C GLY A 253 5.88 0.76 -17.24
N MET A 254 5.29 -0.27 -17.85
CA MET A 254 4.86 -1.46 -17.13
C MET A 254 6.05 -2.35 -16.79
N PRO A 255 6.18 -2.82 -15.54
CA PRO A 255 7.31 -3.65 -15.14
C PRO A 255 7.27 -5.00 -15.86
N VAL A 256 8.41 -5.33 -16.48
CA VAL A 256 8.64 -6.65 -17.09
C VAL A 256 9.25 -7.57 -16.06
N ARG A 257 10.45 -7.24 -15.58
CA ARG A 257 11.22 -8.05 -14.64
C ARG A 257 12.17 -7.18 -13.83
N SER A 258 12.48 -7.61 -12.60
CA SER A 258 13.47 -6.97 -11.76
C SER A 258 14.64 -7.90 -11.42
N TRP A 259 15.80 -7.32 -11.10
CA TRP A 259 16.97 -8.04 -10.65
C TRP A 259 17.61 -7.35 -9.46
N VAL A 260 18.15 -8.15 -8.54
CA VAL A 260 19.05 -7.68 -7.49
C VAL A 260 20.42 -8.31 -7.74
N LEU A 261 21.43 -7.46 -7.85
CA LEU A 261 22.79 -7.82 -8.22
C LEU A 261 23.78 -7.28 -7.17
N PRO A 262 24.96 -7.91 -7.05
CA PRO A 262 26.02 -7.41 -6.20
C PRO A 262 26.39 -5.94 -6.50
N GLY A 263 26.64 -5.15 -5.46
CA GLY A 263 26.93 -3.71 -5.56
C GLY A 263 28.13 -3.31 -6.40
N ASN A 264 29.02 -4.26 -6.70
CA ASN A 264 30.20 -4.09 -7.55
C ASN A 264 29.99 -4.58 -8.99
N THR A 265 28.77 -4.98 -9.35
CA THR A 265 28.45 -5.44 -10.71
C THR A 265 28.56 -4.27 -11.67
N ALA A 266 29.40 -4.37 -12.69
CA ALA A 266 29.45 -3.36 -13.73
C ALA A 266 28.16 -3.40 -14.57
N ASP A 267 27.59 -2.24 -14.92
CA ASP A 267 26.39 -2.15 -15.78
C ASP A 267 26.57 -2.94 -17.08
N VAL A 268 27.78 -2.89 -17.65
CA VAL A 268 28.17 -3.67 -18.83
C VAL A 268 27.92 -5.17 -18.65
N ALA A 269 28.24 -5.75 -17.49
CA ALA A 269 28.11 -7.19 -17.24
C ALA A 269 26.64 -7.65 -17.08
N THR A 270 25.69 -6.72 -16.93
CA THR A 270 24.28 -7.05 -16.70
C THR A 270 23.55 -7.44 -18.00
N VAL A 271 23.96 -6.88 -19.14
CA VAL A 271 23.25 -6.99 -20.43
C VAL A 271 23.07 -8.44 -20.89
N ALA A 272 24.11 -9.26 -20.81
CA ALA A 272 24.05 -10.65 -21.24
C ALA A 272 23.05 -11.47 -20.40
N ARG A 273 23.09 -11.31 -19.07
CA ARG A 273 22.16 -11.99 -18.16
C ARG A 273 20.73 -11.58 -18.45
N ILE A 274 20.47 -10.29 -18.59
CA ILE A 274 19.13 -9.75 -18.85
C ILE A 274 18.58 -10.26 -20.16
N LYS A 275 19.39 -10.26 -21.23
CA LYS A 275 18.96 -10.76 -22.52
C LYS A 275 18.59 -12.25 -22.46
N GLN A 276 19.38 -13.06 -21.76
CA GLN A 276 19.08 -14.49 -21.55
C GLN A 276 17.78 -14.68 -20.76
N ASP A 277 17.61 -13.91 -19.69
CA ASP A 277 16.44 -13.94 -18.80
C ASP A 277 15.15 -13.53 -19.54
N LEU A 278 15.20 -12.46 -20.35
CA LEU A 278 14.09 -12.02 -21.19
C LEU A 278 13.81 -13.02 -22.32
N HIS A 279 14.85 -13.60 -22.91
CA HIS A 279 14.69 -14.65 -23.92
C HIS A 279 14.01 -15.89 -23.34
N ALA A 280 14.32 -16.27 -22.08
CA ALA A 280 13.64 -17.36 -21.38
C ALA A 280 12.13 -17.12 -21.23
N TRP A 281 11.70 -15.85 -21.22
CA TRP A 281 10.29 -15.43 -21.19
C TRP A 281 9.70 -15.18 -22.59
N ARG A 282 10.41 -15.61 -23.65
CA ARG A 282 10.04 -15.43 -25.07
C ARG A 282 10.02 -13.97 -25.53
N LEU A 283 10.72 -13.08 -24.83
CA LEU A 283 10.90 -11.66 -25.17
C LEU A 283 12.21 -11.43 -25.96
N GLY A 284 12.63 -12.38 -26.80
CA GLY A 284 13.93 -12.33 -27.48
C GLY A 284 14.01 -11.39 -28.68
N ARG A 285 12.89 -10.81 -29.14
CA ARG A 285 12.82 -9.97 -30.35
C ARG A 285 12.58 -8.49 -30.08
N CYS A 286 12.66 -8.08 -28.83
CA CYS A 286 12.38 -6.71 -28.39
C CYS A 286 13.53 -5.76 -28.76
N LEU A 287 13.21 -4.50 -29.06
CA LEU A 287 14.18 -3.41 -29.16
C LEU A 287 14.60 -3.02 -27.74
N PHE A 288 15.88 -3.25 -27.43
CA PHE A 288 16.45 -2.92 -26.12
C PHE A 288 16.93 -1.47 -26.09
N VAL A 289 16.48 -0.68 -25.12
CA VAL A 289 16.91 0.71 -24.96
C VAL A 289 17.61 0.86 -23.62
N ALA A 290 18.86 1.33 -23.66
CA ALA A 290 19.70 1.47 -22.48
C ALA A 290 20.64 2.69 -22.56
N ASP A 291 21.17 3.06 -21.40
CA ASP A 291 22.04 4.21 -21.25
C ASP A 291 23.48 3.97 -21.74
N ALA A 292 24.34 4.97 -21.53
CA ALA A 292 25.74 4.92 -21.96
C ALA A 292 26.63 4.06 -21.07
N GLY A 293 26.20 3.73 -19.84
CA GLY A 293 26.93 2.86 -18.92
C GLY A 293 27.05 1.43 -19.46
N MET A 294 26.16 1.03 -20.36
CA MET A 294 26.09 -0.32 -20.94
C MET A 294 26.84 -0.48 -22.26
N TYR A 295 27.47 0.58 -22.74
CA TYR A 295 28.22 0.55 -23.99
C TYR A 295 29.52 -0.25 -23.85
N SER A 296 29.61 -1.39 -24.54
CA SER A 296 30.85 -2.12 -24.80
C SER A 296 30.73 -2.93 -26.09
N ALA A 297 31.86 -3.22 -26.76
CA ALA A 297 31.84 -4.03 -27.99
C ALA A 297 31.20 -5.41 -27.76
N ASP A 298 31.49 -6.04 -26.61
CA ASP A 298 30.91 -7.33 -26.23
C ASP A 298 29.40 -7.25 -26.03
N ASN A 299 28.90 -6.16 -25.43
CA ASN A 299 27.47 -5.93 -25.25
C ASN A 299 26.76 -5.66 -26.57
N LEU A 300 27.37 -4.89 -27.48
CA LEU A 300 26.81 -4.68 -28.82
C LEU A 300 26.69 -6.02 -29.56
N ALA A 301 27.73 -6.86 -29.50
CA ALA A 301 27.70 -8.19 -30.10
C ALA A 301 26.61 -9.07 -29.45
N GLU A 302 26.52 -9.08 -28.11
CA GLU A 302 25.50 -9.83 -27.38
C GLU A 302 24.10 -9.35 -27.73
N LEU A 303 23.83 -8.05 -27.71
CA LEU A 303 22.54 -7.46 -28.06
C LEU A 303 22.15 -7.77 -29.52
N SER A 304 23.12 -7.83 -30.44
CA SER A 304 22.89 -8.17 -31.85
C SER A 304 22.59 -9.65 -32.10
N ARG A 305 22.99 -10.57 -31.20
CA ARG A 305 22.73 -12.02 -31.37
C ARG A 305 21.24 -12.30 -31.55
N GLY A 306 20.90 -13.30 -32.38
CA GLY A 306 19.51 -13.71 -32.59
C GLY A 306 18.62 -12.64 -33.24
N LEU A 307 19.19 -11.74 -34.05
CA LEU A 307 18.49 -10.61 -34.69
C LEU A 307 17.95 -9.57 -33.69
N GLY A 308 18.57 -9.49 -32.51
CA GLY A 308 18.23 -8.47 -31.51
C GLY A 308 18.55 -7.07 -32.02
N ARG A 309 17.70 -6.11 -31.66
CA ARG A 309 17.87 -4.70 -32.00
C ARG A 309 18.07 -3.90 -30.73
N TYR A 310 18.81 -2.81 -30.80
CA TYR A 310 19.04 -1.96 -29.64
C TYR A 310 19.18 -0.48 -30.01
N VAL A 311 18.93 0.37 -29.02
CA VAL A 311 19.28 1.80 -29.01
C VAL A 311 20.10 2.04 -27.74
N LEU A 312 21.36 2.40 -27.90
CA LEU A 312 22.25 2.69 -26.79
C LEU A 312 22.76 4.12 -26.87
N ALA A 313 22.79 4.80 -25.73
CA ALA A 313 23.50 6.07 -25.66
C ALA A 313 25.01 5.81 -25.72
N VAL A 314 25.76 6.66 -26.41
CA VAL A 314 27.23 6.52 -26.50
C VAL A 314 27.87 7.88 -26.26
N PRO A 315 28.89 8.00 -25.40
CA PRO A 315 29.56 9.28 -25.19
C PRO A 315 30.34 9.67 -26.45
N MET A 316 29.87 10.71 -27.15
CA MET A 316 30.36 11.15 -28.47
C MET A 316 31.87 11.24 -28.64
N ARG A 317 32.61 11.58 -27.57
CA ARG A 317 34.07 11.84 -27.63
C ARG A 317 34.93 10.80 -26.93
N ARG A 318 34.34 9.87 -26.17
CA ARG A 318 35.10 8.83 -25.45
C ARG A 318 35.24 7.54 -26.26
N VAL A 319 34.39 7.34 -27.26
CA VAL A 319 34.42 6.17 -28.14
C VAL A 319 35.04 6.58 -29.47
N GLN A 320 36.21 6.04 -29.78
CA GLN A 320 36.96 6.41 -30.99
C GLN A 320 36.19 6.12 -32.26
N ASP A 321 35.53 4.97 -32.35
CA ASP A 321 34.77 4.56 -33.54
C ASP A 321 33.65 5.56 -33.84
N VAL A 322 32.92 6.03 -32.82
CA VAL A 322 31.89 7.07 -33.00
C VAL A 322 32.53 8.41 -33.39
N ALA A 323 33.61 8.80 -32.72
CA ALA A 323 34.29 10.06 -32.99
C ALA A 323 34.83 10.14 -34.43
N VAL A 324 35.34 9.02 -34.95
CA VAL A 324 35.96 8.95 -36.28
C VAL A 324 34.93 8.61 -37.35
N GLU A 325 34.07 7.61 -37.15
CA GLU A 325 33.21 7.09 -38.22
C GLU A 325 31.84 7.78 -38.30
N VAL A 326 31.36 8.37 -37.19
CA VAL A 326 30.03 9.01 -37.13
C VAL A 326 30.13 10.53 -37.14
N LEU A 327 31.00 11.12 -36.31
CA LEU A 327 31.07 12.58 -36.17
C LEU A 327 31.73 13.27 -37.35
N THR A 328 32.75 12.65 -37.96
CA THR A 328 33.45 13.24 -39.13
C THR A 328 32.60 13.21 -40.40
N ARG A 329 31.58 12.34 -40.47
CA ARG A 329 30.76 12.23 -41.66
C ARG A 329 29.91 13.48 -41.88
N PRO A 330 29.96 14.07 -43.09
CA PRO A 330 29.21 15.27 -43.40
C PRO A 330 27.70 14.96 -43.39
N GLY A 331 26.91 15.89 -42.85
CA GLY A 331 25.46 15.76 -42.78
C GLY A 331 24.86 16.88 -41.93
N ARG A 332 23.64 17.30 -42.25
CA ARG A 332 22.93 18.33 -41.48
C ARG A 332 22.14 17.68 -40.36
N TYR A 333 22.18 18.29 -39.19
CA TYR A 333 21.26 17.96 -38.11
C TYR A 333 19.86 18.45 -38.44
N ARG A 334 18.86 17.61 -38.19
CA ARG A 334 17.44 17.96 -38.24
C ARG A 334 16.93 18.16 -36.81
N GLN A 335 16.27 19.29 -36.56
CA GLN A 335 15.58 19.51 -35.30
C GLN A 335 14.31 18.64 -35.24
N VAL A 336 14.17 17.88 -34.16
CA VAL A 336 13.02 16.99 -33.92
C VAL A 336 12.27 17.36 -32.64
N ALA A 337 12.90 18.10 -31.73
CA ALA A 337 12.27 18.76 -30.59
C ALA A 337 13.07 20.04 -30.24
N ASP A 338 12.55 20.86 -29.31
CA ASP A 338 13.16 22.14 -28.92
C ASP A 338 14.61 21.99 -28.44
N ASN A 339 14.92 20.88 -27.78
CA ASN A 339 16.24 20.55 -27.23
C ASN A 339 16.91 19.34 -27.93
N LEU A 340 16.40 18.88 -29.08
CA LEU A 340 16.89 17.66 -29.72
C LEU A 340 17.09 17.82 -31.23
N GLN A 341 18.30 17.49 -31.65
CA GLN A 341 18.74 17.47 -33.03
C GLN A 341 19.30 16.09 -33.39
N VAL A 342 18.97 15.60 -34.58
CA VAL A 342 19.35 14.24 -35.03
C VAL A 342 20.07 14.32 -36.37
N LYS A 343 21.15 13.54 -36.51
CA LYS A 343 21.85 13.27 -37.77
C LYS A 343 21.95 11.76 -37.93
N GLU A 344 21.40 11.23 -39.01
CA GLU A 344 21.45 9.81 -39.30
C GLU A 344 22.75 9.47 -40.05
N VAL A 345 23.41 8.39 -39.62
CA VAL A 345 24.68 7.94 -40.19
C VAL A 345 24.70 6.40 -40.21
N TRP A 346 24.94 5.82 -41.37
CA TRP A 346 25.03 4.37 -41.59
C TRP A 346 26.49 3.90 -41.55
N VAL A 347 26.88 3.11 -40.56
CA VAL A 347 28.24 2.57 -40.44
C VAL A 347 28.24 1.09 -40.82
N GLY A 348 29.24 0.62 -41.55
CA GLY A 348 29.28 -0.76 -42.06
C GLY A 348 28.20 -1.05 -43.11
N ASP A 349 27.67 -2.28 -43.09
CA ASP A 349 26.65 -2.77 -44.03
C ASP A 349 25.19 -2.48 -43.59
N GLY A 350 25.02 -1.71 -42.51
CA GLY A 350 23.75 -1.53 -41.80
C GLY A 350 23.80 -2.20 -40.45
#